data_AF-A0A964ZPH5-F1
#
_entry.id   AF-A0A964ZPH5-F1
#
_cell.length_a   1.000
_cell.length_b   1.000
_cell.length_c   1.000
_cell.angle_alpha   90.00
_cell.angle_beta   90.00
_cell.angle_gamma   90.00
#
_symmetry.space_group_name_H-M   'P 1'
#
loop_
_entity.id
_entity.type
_entity.pdbx_description
1 polymer ?
#
loop_
_entity_poly.entity_id
_entity_poly.type
_entity_poly.pdbx_seq_one_letter_code
_entity_poly.pdbx_strand_id
1 'polypeptide(L)'
;EVFSDDAQRGAFRALKASGGNLNMAIRDADPDARAVLEIVGVADTTGDALKEGINLLRAAVRRELTRRVTDTSPEVIQRDRRIKQLSDQLTDRNVADSVAAELLAWLYDVSLMSEA
;
A
#
# COMPACT_ATOMS: atom_id res chain seq x y z
N GLU A 1 3.80 -1.30 -5.68
CA GLU A 1 2.50 -0.60 -5.50
C GLU A 1 1.66 -1.12 -4.33
N VAL A 2 1.02 -0.23 -3.55
CA VAL A 2 0.26 -0.54 -2.31
C VAL A 2 -1.18 -1.01 -2.56
N PHE A 3 -1.90 -0.41 -3.49
CA PHE A 3 -3.25 -0.84 -3.88
C PHE A 3 -3.16 -1.80 -5.07
N SER A 4 -3.89 -2.92 -5.01
CA SER A 4 -3.94 -3.89 -6.12
C SER A 4 -5.09 -3.64 -7.09
N ASP A 5 -6.00 -2.72 -6.75
CA ASP A 5 -7.20 -2.40 -7.52
C ASP A 5 -7.18 -0.91 -7.87
N ASP A 6 -7.41 -0.61 -9.15
CA ASP A 6 -7.42 0.73 -9.70
C ASP A 6 -8.51 1.62 -9.10
N ALA A 7 -9.67 1.06 -8.78
CA ALA A 7 -10.77 1.78 -8.13
C ALA A 7 -10.39 2.19 -6.71
N GLN A 8 -9.78 1.27 -5.94
CA GLN A 8 -9.28 1.57 -4.58
C GLN A 8 -8.17 2.62 -4.60
N ARG A 9 -7.28 2.53 -5.59
CA ARG A 9 -6.21 3.52 -5.79
C ARG A 9 -6.78 4.89 -6.15
N GLY A 10 -7.75 4.93 -7.06
CA GLY A 10 -8.45 6.15 -7.45
C GLY A 10 -9.16 6.79 -6.27
N ALA A 11 -9.86 6.00 -5.46
CA ALA A 11 -10.52 6.45 -4.23
C ALA A 11 -9.52 7.07 -3.25
N PHE A 12 -8.39 6.40 -3.00
CA PHE A 12 -7.33 6.94 -2.13
C PHE A 12 -6.74 8.25 -2.67
N ARG A 13 -6.48 8.33 -3.98
CA ARG A 13 -5.95 9.55 -4.62
C ARG A 13 -6.94 10.71 -4.52
N ALA A 14 -8.23 10.47 -4.76
CA ALA A 14 -9.28 11.47 -4.62
C ALA A 14 -9.39 11.98 -3.18
N LEU A 15 -9.37 11.06 -2.19
CA LEU A 15 -9.41 11.44 -0.77
C LEU A 15 -8.18 12.23 -0.34
N LYS A 16 -6.99 11.88 -0.86
CA LYS A 16 -5.77 12.65 -0.62
C LYS A 16 -5.86 14.05 -1.24
N ALA A 17 -6.32 14.16 -2.48
CA ALA A 17 -6.47 15.43 -3.18
C ALA A 17 -7.48 16.36 -2.50
N SER A 18 -8.51 15.79 -1.87
CA SER A 18 -9.52 16.53 -1.11
C SER A 18 -9.08 16.90 0.32
N GLY A 19 -7.84 16.59 0.72
CA GLY A 19 -7.36 16.80 2.08
C GLY A 19 -8.10 15.96 3.14
N GLY A 20 -8.64 14.80 2.75
CA GLY A 20 -9.43 13.93 3.62
C GLY A 20 -10.92 14.25 3.67
N ASN A 21 -11.40 15.27 2.95
CA ASN A 21 -12.84 15.56 2.87
C ASN A 21 -13.53 14.53 1.96
N LEU A 22 -14.27 13.59 2.58
CA LEU A 22 -14.93 12.50 1.87
C LEU A 22 -15.97 12.98 0.86
N ASN A 23 -16.79 13.98 1.21
CA ASN A 23 -17.84 14.48 0.32
C ASN A 23 -17.24 15.15 -0.94
N MET A 24 -16.14 15.89 -0.77
CA MET A 24 -15.38 16.43 -1.90
C MET A 24 -14.76 15.30 -2.74
N ALA A 25 -14.18 14.29 -2.10
CA ALA A 25 -13.60 13.15 -2.80
C ALA A 25 -14.62 12.38 -3.65
N ILE A 26 -15.82 12.12 -3.13
CA ILE A 26 -16.92 11.46 -3.85
C ILE A 26 -17.32 12.26 -5.10
N ARG A 27 -17.43 13.59 -4.95
CA ARG A 27 -17.83 14.49 -6.03
C ARG A 27 -16.82 14.46 -7.19
N ASP A 28 -15.53 14.50 -6.87
CA ASP A 28 -14.47 14.72 -7.84
C ASP A 28 -13.85 13.41 -8.37
N ALA A 29 -14.12 12.27 -7.74
CA ALA A 29 -13.63 10.96 -8.18
C ALA A 29 -14.32 10.46 -9.46
N ASP A 30 -13.58 9.69 -10.26
CA ASP A 30 -14.10 8.89 -11.37
C ASP A 30 -15.13 7.85 -10.89
N PRO A 31 -16.02 7.33 -11.76
CA PRO A 31 -17.14 6.47 -11.35
C PRO A 31 -16.76 5.27 -10.48
N ASP A 32 -15.70 4.54 -10.83
CA ASP A 32 -15.29 3.34 -10.09
C ASP A 32 -14.73 3.69 -8.69
N ALA A 33 -13.93 4.75 -8.61
CA ALA A 33 -13.41 5.26 -7.34
C ALA A 33 -14.53 5.85 -6.47
N ARG A 34 -15.51 6.51 -7.08
CA ARG A 34 -16.69 7.05 -6.39
C ARG A 34 -17.49 5.94 -5.72
N ALA A 35 -17.74 4.83 -6.42
CA ALA A 35 -18.47 3.70 -5.86
C ALA A 35 -17.79 3.15 -4.59
N VAL A 36 -16.46 3.07 -4.57
CA VAL A 36 -15.69 2.69 -3.38
C VAL A 36 -15.88 3.70 -2.24
N LEU A 37 -15.77 5.01 -2.52
CA LEU A 37 -15.92 6.06 -1.51
C LEU A 37 -17.33 6.14 -0.93
N GLU A 38 -18.36 5.90 -1.74
CA GLU A 38 -19.76 5.87 -1.29
C GLU A 38 -20.01 4.72 -0.31
N ILE A 39 -19.45 3.54 -0.57
CA ILE A 39 -19.49 2.40 0.36
C ILE A 39 -18.81 2.77 1.69
N VAL A 40 -17.64 3.42 1.62
CA VAL A 40 -16.90 3.87 2.81
C VAL A 40 -17.70 4.90 3.61
N GLY A 41 -18.42 5.81 2.95
CA GLY A 41 -19.23 6.82 3.64
C GLY A 41 -20.41 6.28 4.44
N VAL A 42 -20.85 5.05 4.13
CA VAL A 42 -21.91 4.35 4.86
C VAL A 42 -21.34 3.38 5.90
N ALA A 43 -20.07 2.99 5.76
CA ALA A 43 -19.44 2.03 6.65
C ALA A 43 -19.24 2.62 8.06
N ASP A 44 -19.75 1.90 9.07
CA ASP A 44 -19.40 2.17 10.47
C ASP A 44 -18.00 1.62 10.76
N THR A 45 -16.98 2.47 10.57
CA THR A 45 -15.59 2.07 10.74
C THR A 45 -15.16 2.19 12.19
N THR A 46 -14.98 1.04 12.86
CA THR A 46 -14.41 0.94 14.23
C THR A 46 -12.95 0.48 14.23
N GLY A 47 -12.31 0.44 13.06
CA GLY A 47 -10.95 -0.08 12.86
C GLY A 47 -9.83 0.89 13.23
N ASP A 48 -8.64 0.34 13.49
CA ASP A 48 -7.41 1.09 13.69
C ASP A 48 -6.75 1.40 12.34
N ALA A 49 -6.76 2.66 11.94
CA ALA A 49 -6.22 3.11 10.65
C ALA A 49 -4.74 2.80 10.48
N LEU A 50 -3.94 2.87 11.56
CA LEU A 50 -2.52 2.54 11.51
C LEU A 50 -2.33 1.04 11.26
N LYS A 51 -3.09 0.21 11.98
CA LYS A 51 -3.09 -1.24 11.79
C LYS A 51 -3.46 -1.62 10.36
N GLU A 52 -4.49 -0.99 9.79
CA GLU A 52 -4.88 -1.25 8.41
C GLU A 52 -3.83 -0.78 7.40
N GLY A 53 -3.19 0.37 7.64
CA GLY A 53 -2.06 0.83 6.83
C GLY A 53 -0.90 -0.19 6.83
N ILE A 54 -0.57 -0.76 7.98
CA ILE A 54 0.44 -1.82 8.12
C ILE A 54 0.02 -3.08 7.35
N ASN A 55 -1.25 -3.50 7.47
CA ASN A 55 -1.76 -4.66 6.75
C ASN A 55 -1.63 -4.49 5.23
N LEU A 56 -1.99 -3.31 4.71
CA LEU A 56 -1.86 -2.97 3.30
C LEU A 56 -0.41 -2.98 2.84
N LEU A 57 0.50 -2.39 3.62
CA LEU A 57 1.93 -2.38 3.32
C LEU A 57 2.49 -3.81 3.25
N ARG A 58 2.19 -4.67 4.23
CA ARG A 58 2.62 -6.08 4.25
C ARG A 58 2.06 -6.86 3.06
N ALA A 59 0.78 -6.66 2.73
CA ALA A 59 0.16 -7.30 1.57
C ALA A 59 0.86 -6.88 0.27
N ALA A 60 1.17 -5.60 0.13
CA ALA A 60 1.89 -5.07 -1.03
C ALA A 60 3.29 -5.66 -1.16
N VAL A 61 4.06 -5.70 -0.06
CA VAL A 61 5.40 -6.29 -0.04
C VAL A 61 5.37 -7.76 -0.41
N ARG A 62 4.45 -8.54 0.17
CA ARG A 62 4.29 -9.96 -0.15
C ARG A 62 3.96 -10.20 -1.62
N ARG A 63 3.05 -9.42 -2.21
CA ARG A 63 2.69 -9.52 -3.63
C ARG A 63 3.92 -9.29 -4.51
N GLU A 64 4.71 -8.27 -4.18
CA GLU A 64 5.87 -7.91 -4.98
C GLU A 64 7.01 -8.93 -4.86
N LEU A 65 7.33 -9.40 -3.65
CA LEU A 65 8.28 -10.50 -3.45
C LEU A 65 7.86 -11.76 -4.20
N THR A 66 6.56 -12.05 -4.28
CA THR A 66 6.02 -13.20 -5.01
C THR A 66 6.20 -13.05 -6.53
N ARG A 67 6.04 -11.83 -7.07
CA ARG A 67 6.27 -11.54 -8.50
C ARG A 67 7.75 -11.69 -8.88
N ARG A 68 8.66 -11.40 -7.96
CA ARG A 68 10.11 -11.38 -8.19
C ARG A 68 10.82 -12.71 -8.02
N VAL A 69 10.11 -13.79 -7.67
CA VAL A 69 10.68 -15.13 -7.41
C VAL A 69 11.51 -15.68 -8.57
N THR A 70 11.26 -15.23 -9.81
CA THR A 70 12.02 -15.67 -10.99
C THR A 70 13.38 -15.00 -11.13
N ASP A 71 13.66 -13.90 -10.41
CA ASP A 71 14.98 -13.27 -10.38
C ASP A 71 15.89 -14.01 -9.39
N THR A 72 16.84 -14.75 -9.94
CA THR A 72 17.74 -15.63 -9.18
C THR A 72 19.14 -15.06 -9.00
N SER A 73 19.35 -13.78 -9.31
CA SER A 73 20.63 -13.13 -9.07
C SER A 73 20.94 -13.08 -7.56
N PRO A 74 22.18 -13.38 -7.13
CA PRO A 74 22.55 -13.38 -5.70
C PRO A 74 22.21 -12.05 -4.99
N GLU A 75 22.37 -10.93 -5.69
CA GLU A 75 22.12 -9.59 -5.17
C GLU A 75 20.63 -9.36 -4.89
N VAL A 76 19.75 -9.79 -5.80
CA VAL A 76 18.30 -9.66 -5.64
C VAL A 76 17.80 -10.59 -4.55
N ILE A 77 18.31 -11.84 -4.48
CA ILE A 77 17.97 -12.78 -3.40
C ILE A 77 18.32 -12.19 -2.03
N GLN A 78 19.49 -11.56 -1.89
CA GLN A 78 19.89 -10.93 -0.63
C GLN A 78 19.01 -9.72 -0.27
N ARG A 79 18.70 -8.86 -1.24
CA ARG A 79 17.81 -7.71 -1.05
C ARG A 79 16.41 -8.14 -0.65
N ASP A 80 15.82 -9.09 -1.38
CA ASP A 80 14.46 -9.58 -1.13
C ASP A 80 14.35 -10.30 0.22
N ARG A 81 15.41 -11.02 0.63
CA ARG A 81 15.49 -11.60 1.97
C ARG A 81 15.45 -10.52 3.06
N ARG A 82 16.18 -9.42 2.90
CA ARG A 82 16.15 -8.28 3.85
C ARG A 82 14.75 -7.66 3.90
N ILE A 83 14.12 -7.43 2.75
CA ILE A 83 12.77 -6.88 2.66
C ILE A 83 11.75 -7.78 3.36
N LYS A 84 11.87 -9.10 3.20
CA LYS A 84 11.05 -10.06 3.94
C LYS A 84 11.23 -9.92 5.45
N GLN A 85 12.47 -9.80 5.94
CA GLN A 85 12.75 -9.60 7.36
C GLN A 85 12.14 -8.31 7.91
N LEU A 86 12.21 -7.21 7.15
CA LEU A 86 11.59 -5.93 7.52
C LEU A 86 10.05 -6.03 7.54
N SER A 87 9.46 -6.73 6.57
CA SER A 87 8.01 -6.96 6.53
C SER A 87 7.51 -7.82 7.68
N ASP A 88 8.35 -8.72 8.20
CA ASP A 88 8.02 -9.54 9.38
C ASP A 88 8.09 -8.70 10.66
N GLN A 89 9.01 -7.74 10.77
CA GLN A 89 9.10 -6.82 11.92
C GLN A 89 7.85 -5.94 12.08
N LEU A 90 7.13 -5.64 11.01
CA LEU A 90 5.90 -4.85 11.05
C LEU A 90 4.78 -5.45 11.94
N THR A 91 4.89 -6.71 12.37
CA THR A 91 3.93 -7.30 13.32
C THR A 91 4.21 -6.96 14.79
N ASP A 92 5.37 -6.38 15.08
CA ASP A 92 5.78 -6.05 16.45
C ASP A 92 5.04 -4.81 16.95
N ARG A 93 4.65 -4.82 18.24
CA ARG A 93 3.90 -3.70 18.86
C ARG A 93 4.65 -2.37 18.91
N ASN A 94 5.95 -2.37 18.66
CA ASN A 94 6.83 -1.22 18.76
C ASN A 94 7.79 -1.14 17.57
N VAL A 95 7.26 -1.31 16.36
CA VAL A 95 8.06 -1.15 15.15
C VAL A 95 8.42 0.33 14.96
N ALA A 96 9.66 0.60 14.56
CA ALA A 96 10.07 1.96 14.23
C ALA A 96 9.46 2.39 12.89
N ASP A 97 9.01 3.65 12.79
CA ASP A 97 8.50 4.26 11.55
C ASP A 97 9.48 4.12 10.37
N SER A 98 10.78 4.03 10.66
CA SER A 98 11.83 3.79 9.67
C SER A 98 11.66 2.46 8.92
N VAL A 99 11.11 1.42 9.54
CA VAL A 99 10.84 0.13 8.88
C VAL A 99 9.75 0.28 7.83
N ALA A 100 8.67 0.98 8.16
CA ALA A 100 7.60 1.25 7.21
C ALA A 100 8.10 2.15 6.07
N ALA A 101 8.92 3.16 6.37
CA ALA A 101 9.52 4.04 5.36
C ALA A 101 10.46 3.27 4.40
N GLU A 102 11.31 2.37 4.90
CA GLU A 102 12.21 1.56 4.06
C GLU A 102 11.41 0.64 3.12
N LEU A 103 10.34 0.02 3.62
CA LEU A 103 9.46 -0.82 2.80
C LEU A 103 8.67 -0.03 1.74
N LEU A 104 8.20 1.17 2.09
CA LEU A 104 7.52 2.06 1.14
C LEU A 104 8.49 2.56 0.06
N ALA A 105 9.72 2.92 0.42
CA ALA A 105 10.76 3.31 -0.52
C ALA A 105 11.09 2.16 -1.48
N TRP A 106 11.27 0.94 -0.96
CA TRP A 106 11.49 -0.24 -1.80
C TRP A 106 10.32 -0.49 -2.77
N LEU A 107 9.07 -0.41 -2.29
CA LEU A 107 7.89 -0.57 -3.16
C LEU A 107 7.80 0.51 -4.26
N TYR A 108 8.30 1.71 -3.97
CA TYR A 108 8.35 2.81 -4.93
C TYR A 108 9.42 2.56 -6.01
N ASP A 109 10.65 2.22 -5.61
CA ASP A 109 11.75 1.88 -6.53
C ASP A 109 11.33 0.77 -7.50
N VAL A 110 10.72 -0.27 -6.94
CA VAL A 110 10.24 -1.42 -7.70
C VAL A 110 9.15 -1.04 -8.70
N SER A 111 8.24 -0.14 -8.33
CA SER A 111 7.18 0.35 -9.22
C SER A 111 7.76 1.11 -10.41
N LEU A 112 8.75 1.98 -10.17
CA LEU A 112 9.43 2.72 -11.23
C LEU A 112 10.13 1.79 -12.22
N MET A 113 10.74 0.71 -11.74
CA MET A 113 11.38 -0.28 -12.62
C MET A 113 10.37 -1.09 -13.45
N SER A 114 9.12 -1.18 -13.03
CA SER A 114 8.08 -1.90 -13.79
C SER A 114 7.39 -1.05 -14.87
N GLU A 115 7.53 0.28 -14.79
CA GLU A 115 6.96 1.24 -15.75
C GLU A 115 7.94 1.62 -16.88
N ALA A 116 9.22 1.23 -16.77
CA ALA A 116 10.30 1.48 -17.74
C ALA A 116 10.53 0.29 -18.67
#